data_AF-A0A847G644-F1
#
_entry.id   AF-A0A847G644-F1
#
_cell.length_a   1.000
_cell.length_b   1.000
_cell.length_c   1.000
_cell.angle_alpha   90.00
_cell.angle_beta   90.00
_cell.angle_gamma   90.00
#
_symmetry.space_group_name_H-M   'P 1'
#
loop_
_entity.id
_entity.type
_entity.pdbx_description
1 polymer ?
#
loop_
_entity_poly.entity_id
_entity_poly.type
_entity_poly.pdbx_seq_one_letter_code
_entity_poly.pdbx_strand_id
1 'polypeptide(L)'
;MPEYRRIYQAGGTYFFTIVTYNRKPLFSSQQCRDILHSCWQEVQSRHPFGTIALCLLPDHIHTIWKLPEDDVDYPMRWKEIKRLFTRKYIKQIGSDGARNELHQVQGEASIWQR
;
A
#
# COMPACT_ATOMS: atom_id res chain seq x y z
N MET A 1 19.65 -0.64 11.32
CA MET A 1 18.50 0.18 10.84
C MET A 1 18.90 0.79 9.51
N PRO A 2 18.01 0.90 8.52
CA PRO A 2 18.34 1.56 7.27
C PRO A 2 18.51 3.08 7.49
N GLU A 3 19.61 3.65 7.00
CA GLU A 3 19.93 5.10 7.06
C GLU A 3 19.33 5.89 5.88
N TYR A 4 18.23 5.38 5.30
CA TYR A 4 17.58 6.02 4.16
C TYR A 4 16.90 7.34 4.58
N ARG A 5 17.17 8.41 3.83
CA ARG A 5 16.50 9.70 3.99
C ARG A 5 15.48 9.89 2.87
N ARG A 6 14.23 10.18 3.25
CA ARG A 6 13.18 10.54 2.30
C ARG A 6 13.50 11.86 1.62
N ILE A 7 13.43 11.86 0.30
CA ILE A 7 13.53 13.09 -0.50
C ILE A 7 12.12 13.65 -0.65
N TYR A 8 11.91 14.90 -0.24
CA TYR A 8 10.67 15.65 -0.39
C TYR A 8 10.90 16.74 -1.42
N GLN A 9 10.21 16.64 -2.56
CA GLN A 9 10.31 17.55 -3.68
C GLN A 9 8.89 17.83 -4.16
N ALA A 10 8.51 19.12 -4.15
CA ALA A 10 7.18 19.52 -4.59
C ALA A 10 7.04 19.18 -6.09
N GLY A 11 5.92 18.57 -6.47
CA GLY A 11 5.74 18.05 -7.82
C GLY A 11 6.65 16.87 -8.16
N GLY A 12 7.27 16.21 -7.20
CA GLY A 12 8.25 15.15 -7.46
C GLY A 12 7.67 13.95 -8.20
N THR A 13 8.52 13.29 -8.98
CA THR A 13 8.25 11.97 -9.58
C THR A 13 9.05 10.91 -8.85
N TYR A 14 8.39 9.86 -8.38
CA TYR A 14 8.96 8.88 -7.48
C TYR A 14 8.70 7.46 -7.96
N PHE A 15 9.71 6.60 -7.87
CA PHE A 15 9.55 5.16 -7.98
C PHE A 15 9.39 4.54 -6.59
N PHE A 16 8.43 3.62 -6.46
CA PHE A 16 8.19 2.89 -5.21
C PHE A 16 8.16 1.39 -5.46
N THR A 17 8.68 0.66 -4.49
CA THR A 17 8.49 -0.78 -4.33
C THR A 17 7.78 -1.02 -3.01
N ILE A 18 6.62 -1.68 -3.05
CA ILE A 18 5.86 -2.06 -1.86
C ILE A 18 5.71 -3.57 -1.85
N VAL A 19 6.19 -4.22 -0.78
CA VAL A 19 6.28 -5.67 -0.67
C VAL A 19 5.36 -6.16 0.45
N THR A 20 4.69 -7.29 0.23
CA THR A 20 3.91 -7.96 1.27
C THR A 20 4.82 -8.60 2.31
N TYR A 21 4.30 -8.78 3.52
CA TYR A 21 5.02 -9.43 4.60
C TYR A 21 5.38 -10.88 4.21
N ASN A 22 6.65 -11.27 4.44
CA ASN A 22 7.22 -12.55 4.04
C ASN A 22 6.97 -12.91 2.56
N ARG A 23 6.81 -11.92 1.68
CA ARG A 23 6.52 -12.13 0.25
C ARG A 23 5.32 -13.05 0.00
N LYS A 24 4.32 -13.00 0.88
CA LYS A 24 3.06 -13.74 0.67
C LYS A 24 2.41 -13.26 -0.64
N PRO A 25 1.99 -14.17 -1.54
CA PRO A 25 1.47 -13.81 -2.86
C PRO A 25 0.01 -13.33 -2.79
N LEU A 26 -0.28 -12.31 -1.96
CA LEU A 26 -1.63 -11.82 -1.71
C LEU A 26 -2.31 -11.36 -3.00
N PHE A 27 -1.57 -10.76 -3.93
CA PHE A 27 -2.09 -10.21 -5.17
C PHE A 27 -2.35 -11.26 -6.26
N SER A 28 -2.08 -12.54 -6.00
CA SER A 28 -2.56 -13.64 -6.84
C SER A 28 -4.08 -13.82 -6.76
N SER A 29 -4.69 -13.45 -5.64
CA SER A 29 -6.15 -13.45 -5.47
C SER A 29 -6.80 -12.26 -6.17
N GLN A 30 -7.84 -12.51 -6.98
CA GLN A 30 -8.64 -11.45 -7.60
C GLN A 30 -9.25 -10.52 -6.55
N GLN A 31 -9.75 -11.09 -5.44
CA GLN A 31 -10.35 -10.31 -4.35
C GLN A 31 -9.35 -9.33 -3.73
N CYS A 32 -8.09 -9.74 -3.53
CA CYS A 32 -7.05 -8.83 -3.05
C CYS A 32 -6.76 -7.72 -4.05
N ARG A 33 -6.72 -8.03 -5.35
CA ARG A 33 -6.53 -7.01 -6.40
C ARG A 33 -7.66 -5.99 -6.41
N ASP A 34 -8.91 -6.44 -6.26
CA ASP A 34 -10.09 -5.57 -6.22
C ASP A 34 -10.07 -4.65 -4.99
N ILE A 35 -9.70 -5.20 -3.82
CA ILE A 35 -9.51 -4.41 -2.60
C ILE A 35 -8.44 -3.34 -2.82
N LEU A 36 -7.27 -3.73 -3.34
CA LEU A 36 -6.16 -2.81 -3.62
C LEU A 36 -6.60 -1.69 -4.56
N HIS A 37 -7.22 -2.04 -5.69
CA HIS A 37 -7.70 -1.07 -6.66
C HIS A 37 -8.69 -0.08 -6.03
N SER A 38 -9.65 -0.57 -5.24
CA SER A 38 -10.61 0.31 -4.56
C SER A 38 -9.95 1.27 -3.56
N CYS A 39 -8.95 0.80 -2.80
CA CYS A 39 -8.22 1.63 -1.84
C CYS A 39 -7.35 2.66 -2.55
N TRP A 40 -6.73 2.27 -3.66
CA TRP A 40 -5.91 3.15 -4.49
C TRP A 40 -6.75 4.30 -5.04
N GLN A 41 -7.90 4.00 -5.65
CA GLN A 41 -8.83 5.00 -6.18
C GLN A 41 -9.37 5.91 -5.07
N GLU A 42 -9.72 5.35 -3.91
CA GLU A 42 -10.23 6.11 -2.75
C GLU A 42 -9.19 7.11 -2.21
N VAL A 43 -7.91 6.72 -2.16
CA VAL A 43 -6.84 7.63 -1.73
C VAL A 43 -6.53 8.64 -2.82
N GLN A 44 -6.47 8.22 -4.08
CA GLN A 44 -6.19 9.11 -5.21
C GLN A 44 -7.27 10.18 -5.37
N SER A 45 -8.54 9.89 -5.04
CA SER A 45 -9.62 10.89 -5.08
C SER A 45 -9.53 11.94 -3.96
N ARG A 46 -8.99 11.59 -2.79
CA ARG A 46 -8.83 12.51 -1.64
C ARG A 46 -7.50 13.25 -1.65
N HIS A 47 -6.47 12.60 -2.18
CA HIS A 47 -5.10 13.08 -2.20
C HIS A 47 -4.52 12.84 -3.60
N PRO A 48 -4.80 13.71 -4.58
CA PRO A 48 -4.46 13.47 -5.99
C PRO A 48 -2.98 13.17 -6.21
N PHE A 49 -2.69 12.19 -7.05
CA PHE A 49 -1.36 11.89 -7.59
C PHE A 49 -1.52 11.21 -8.95
N GLY A 50 -0.60 11.42 -9.88
CA GLY A 50 -0.58 10.72 -11.16
C GLY A 50 0.11 9.37 -11.03
N THR A 51 -0.52 8.29 -11.49
CA THR A 51 0.14 6.97 -11.61
C THR A 51 0.68 6.84 -13.03
N ILE A 52 1.97 7.08 -13.23
CA ILE A 52 2.63 7.05 -14.55
C ILE A 52 2.81 5.60 -15.01
N ALA A 53 3.23 4.72 -14.10
CA ALA A 53 3.43 3.31 -14.37
C ALA A 53 3.07 2.49 -13.14
N LEU A 54 2.57 1.27 -13.35
CA LEU A 54 2.29 0.30 -12.30
C LEU A 54 2.52 -1.11 -12.84
N CYS A 55 3.28 -1.90 -12.09
CA CYS A 55 3.44 -3.32 -12.28
C CYS A 55 3.03 -4.02 -10.99
N LEU A 56 2.02 -4.88 -11.06
CA LEU A 56 1.51 -5.66 -9.95
C LEU A 56 2.01 -7.10 -10.06
N LEU A 57 2.88 -7.49 -9.14
CA LEU A 57 3.38 -8.86 -9.01
C LEU A 57 2.61 -9.58 -7.90
N PRO A 58 2.70 -10.92 -7.79
CA PRO A 58 1.98 -11.69 -6.77
C PRO A 58 2.15 -11.18 -5.32
N ASP A 59 3.35 -10.73 -4.96
CA ASP A 59 3.77 -10.36 -3.60
C ASP A 59 4.26 -8.91 -3.47
N HIS A 60 4.31 -8.13 -4.54
CA HIS A 60 4.76 -6.74 -4.49
C HIS A 60 4.25 -5.88 -5.64
N ILE A 61 4.42 -4.57 -5.48
CA ILE A 61 4.02 -3.54 -6.43
C ILE A 61 5.26 -2.71 -6.77
N HIS A 62 5.48 -2.49 -8.06
CA HIS A 62 6.33 -1.41 -8.55
C HIS A 62 5.45 -0.32 -9.15
N THR A 63 5.71 0.94 -8.82
CA THR A 63 4.93 2.05 -9.39
C THR A 63 5.76 3.32 -9.49
N ILE A 64 5.40 4.16 -10.46
CA ILE A 64 5.93 5.51 -10.61
C ILE A 64 4.77 6.48 -10.39
N TRP A 65 4.90 7.37 -9.40
CA TRP A 65 3.94 8.45 -9.15
C TRP A 65 4.53 9.80 -9.50
N LYS A 66 3.70 10.72 -9.99
CA LYS A 66 3.97 12.17 -10.06
C LYS A 66 3.02 12.88 -9.09
N LEU A 67 3.55 13.68 -8.19
CA LEU A 67 2.76 14.48 -7.27
C LEU A 67 2.31 15.80 -7.93
N PRO A 68 1.22 16.43 -7.43
CA PRO A 68 0.90 17.82 -7.74
C PRO A 68 2.07 18.76 -7.41
N GLU A 69 2.18 19.88 -8.13
CA GLU A 69 3.34 20.79 -8.06
C GLU A 69 3.63 21.34 -6.67
N ASP A 70 2.61 21.49 -5.82
CA ASP A 70 2.75 22.01 -4.44
C ASP A 70 2.71 20.92 -3.35
N ASP A 71 2.85 19.65 -3.74
CA ASP A 71 2.70 18.50 -2.84
C ASP A 71 3.97 17.64 -2.77
N VAL A 72 4.30 17.22 -1.55
CA VAL A 72 5.46 16.37 -1.23
C VAL A 72 5.07 15.08 -0.49
N ASP A 73 3.80 14.95 -0.11
CA ASP A 73 3.34 13.96 0.87
C ASP A 73 2.92 12.64 0.21
N TYR A 74 3.85 12.04 -0.53
CA TYR A 74 3.73 10.64 -0.92
C TYR A 74 3.70 9.66 0.28
N PRO A 75 4.38 9.92 1.43
CA PRO A 75 4.33 8.99 2.55
C PRO A 75 2.92 8.82 3.13
N MET A 76 2.14 9.90 3.25
CA MET A 76 0.76 9.82 3.71
C MET A 76 -0.10 9.01 2.76
N ARG A 77 0.02 9.20 1.43
CA ARG A 77 -0.73 8.42 0.43
C ARG A 77 -0.46 6.92 0.58
N TRP A 78 0.81 6.53 0.73
CA TRP A 78 1.15 5.13 0.99
C TRP A 78 0.65 4.63 2.33
N LYS A 79 0.71 5.45 3.39
CA LYS A 79 0.15 5.10 4.70
C LYS A 79 -1.35 4.82 4.59
N GLU A 80 -2.10 5.68 3.92
CA GLU A 80 -3.55 5.53 3.77
C GLU A 80 -3.93 4.34 2.89
N ILE A 81 -3.23 4.09 1.77
CA ILE A 81 -3.47 2.91 0.93
C ILE A 81 -3.27 1.63 1.75
N LYS A 82 -2.15 1.52 2.49
CA LYS A 82 -1.85 0.35 3.33
C LYS A 82 -2.87 0.17 4.46
N ARG A 83 -3.29 1.26 5.10
CA ARG A 83 -4.28 1.27 6.18
C ARG A 83 -5.64 0.80 5.68
N LEU A 84 -6.12 1.35 4.56
CA LEU A 84 -7.41 1.00 3.97
C LEU A 84 -7.41 -0.45 3.45
N PHE A 85 -6.35 -0.87 2.77
CA PHE A 85 -6.19 -2.24 2.32
C PHE A 85 -6.23 -3.22 3.49
N THR A 86 -5.44 -2.98 4.54
CA THR A 86 -5.41 -3.83 5.75
C THR A 86 -6.79 -3.98 6.36
N ARG A 87 -7.52 -2.87 6.52
CA ARG A 87 -8.88 -2.88 7.05
C ARG A 87 -9.86 -3.69 6.18
N LYS A 88 -9.86 -3.46 4.86
CA LYS A 88 -10.76 -4.16 3.93
C LYS A 88 -10.40 -5.65 3.81
N TYR A 89 -9.11 -5.97 3.76
CA TYR A 89 -8.58 -7.34 3.75
C TYR A 89 -9.05 -8.14 4.97
N ILE A 90 -8.82 -7.62 6.18
CA ILE A 90 -9.24 -8.27 7.43
C ILE A 90 -10.76 -8.46 7.45
N LYS A 91 -11.52 -7.47 7.00
CA LYS A 91 -12.99 -7.53 6.98
C LYS A 91 -13.56 -8.56 5.98
N GLN A 92 -12.93 -8.72 4.81
CA GLN A 92 -13.51 -9.50 3.70
C GLN A 92 -12.91 -10.90 3.52
N ILE A 93 -11.63 -11.08 3.86
CA ILE A 93 -10.88 -12.32 3.65
C ILE A 93 -10.58 -12.98 4.99
N GLY A 94 -10.32 -12.17 6.01
CA GLY A 94 -9.78 -12.63 7.28
C GLY A 94 -8.26 -12.74 7.24
N SER A 95 -7.64 -12.70 8.42
CA SER A 95 -6.21 -13.00 8.53
C SER A 95 -6.00 -14.50 8.42
N ASP A 96 -5.19 -14.96 7.46
CA ASP A 96 -4.74 -16.35 7.40
C ASP A 96 -4.00 -16.70 8.71
N GLY A 97 -4.73 -17.25 9.69
CA GLY A 97 -4.22 -17.64 11.00
C GLY A 97 -5.07 -17.16 12.18
N ALA A 98 -6.09 -17.95 12.52
CA ALA A 98 -6.78 -18.03 13.80
C ALA A 98 -7.69 -16.88 14.23
N ARG A 99 -8.90 -17.29 14.66
CA ARG A 99 -9.91 -16.59 15.48
C ARG A 99 -9.38 -16.14 16.86
N ASN A 100 -8.19 -15.54 16.93
CA ASN A 100 -7.62 -15.04 18.17
C ASN A 100 -7.70 -13.51 18.23
N GLU A 101 -8.41 -13.03 19.25
CA GLU A 101 -8.63 -11.63 19.60
C GLU A 101 -7.32 -10.82 19.74
N LEU A 102 -6.18 -11.51 19.92
CA LEU A 102 -4.83 -10.93 19.98
C LEU A 102 -4.30 -10.37 18.65
N HIS A 103 -4.81 -10.83 17.49
CA HIS A 103 -4.33 -10.36 16.18
C HIS A 103 -4.88 -9.00 15.74
N GLN A 104 -5.90 -8.47 16.41
CA GLN A 104 -6.36 -7.08 16.17
C GLN A 104 -5.24 -6.05 16.40
N VAL A 105 -4.22 -6.40 17.19
CA VAL A 105 -3.09 -5.53 17.50
C VAL A 105 -1.97 -5.57 16.42
N GLN A 106 -1.97 -6.57 15.52
CA GLN A 106 -0.86 -6.81 14.56
C GLN A 106 -1.20 -6.54 13.07
N GLY A 107 -2.25 -5.77 12.79
CA GLY A 107 -2.80 -5.50 11.44
C GLY A 107 -1.78 -5.32 10.30
N GLU A 108 -1.24 -4.11 10.10
CA GLU A 108 -0.35 -3.81 8.96
C GLU A 108 0.95 -4.63 8.95
N ALA A 109 1.48 -4.98 10.13
CA ALA A 109 2.74 -5.70 10.26
C ALA A 109 2.68 -7.13 9.71
N SER A 110 1.49 -7.71 9.62
CA SER A 110 1.26 -9.06 9.08
C SER A 110 0.99 -9.09 7.57
N ILE A 111 0.76 -7.92 6.96
CA ILE A 111 0.39 -7.77 5.54
C ILE A 111 1.52 -7.12 4.74
N TRP A 112 2.23 -6.14 5.30
CA TRP A 112 3.24 -5.35 4.61
C TRP A 112 4.62 -5.55 5.22
N GLN A 113 5.66 -5.54 4.38
CA GLN A 113 7.04 -5.44 4.85
C GLN A 113 7.29 -4.07 5.49
N ARG A 114 8.05 -4.06 6.60
CA ARG A 114 8.48 -2.84 7.30
C ARG A 114 9.84 -2.34 6.80
#